data_AF-A0A964ZPX5-F1
#
_entry.id   AF-A0A964ZPX5-F1
#
_cell.length_a   1.000
_cell.length_b   1.000
_cell.length_c   1.000
_cell.angle_alpha   90.00
_cell.angle_beta   90.00
_cell.angle_gamma   90.00
#
_symmetry.space_group_name_H-M   'P 1'
#
loop_
_entity.id
_entity.type
_entity.pdbx_description
1 polymer ?
#
loop_
_entity_poly.entity_id
_entity_poly.type
_entity_poly.pdbx_seq_one_letter_code
_entity_poly.pdbx_strand_id
1 'polypeptide(L)' 'IGVSSGASVPEILVTDLLTELDRRGYSDVETVTAMEEHLLFAIPPELRKDLRAAGK' A
#
# COMPACT_ATOMS: atom_id res chain seq x y z
N ILE A 1 -6.99 -12.30 14.50
CA ILE A 1 -7.23 -12.56 13.05
C ILE A 1 -5.98 -12.12 12.32
N GLY A 2 -5.49 -12.88 11.33
CA GLY A 2 -4.39 -12.43 10.48
C GLY A 2 -4.92 -11.66 9.29
N VAL A 3 -4.36 -10.47 9.03
CA VAL A 3 -4.70 -9.63 7.88
C VAL A 3 -3.44 -9.44 7.04
N SER A 4 -3.58 -9.59 5.72
CA SER A 4 -2.57 -9.25 4.73
C SER A 4 -3.28 -8.82 3.44
N SER A 5 -2.55 -8.18 2.53
CA SER A 5 -3.08 -7.64 1.28
C SER A 5 -2.25 -8.13 0.09
N GLY A 6 -2.87 -8.12 -1.10
CA GLY A 6 -2.15 -8.38 -2.34
C GLY A 6 -1.38 -7.14 -2.79
N ALA A 7 -0.35 -7.33 -3.63
CA ALA A 7 0.54 -6.25 -4.09
C ALA A 7 -0.16 -5.11 -4.87
N SER A 8 -1.38 -5.34 -5.37
CA SER A 8 -2.19 -4.34 -6.08
C SER A 8 -3.15 -3.55 -5.18
N VAL A 9 -3.23 -3.89 -3.89
CA VAL A 9 -4.18 -3.27 -2.97
C VAL A 9 -3.59 -1.97 -2.41
N PRO A 10 -4.29 -0.83 -2.55
CA PRO A 10 -3.85 0.41 -1.94
C PRO A 10 -4.01 0.39 -0.41
N GLU A 11 -3.10 1.06 0.28
CA GLU A 11 -3.01 1.11 1.75
C GLU A 11 -4.31 1.58 2.43
N ILE A 12 -5.06 2.49 1.79
CA ILE A 12 -6.31 3.00 2.33
C ILE A 12 -7.33 1.89 2.60
N LEU A 13 -7.38 0.85 1.76
CA LEU A 13 -8.34 -0.24 1.94
C LEU A 13 -7.95 -1.15 3.10
N VAL A 14 -6.66 -1.28 3.40
CA VAL A 14 -6.19 -2.00 4.59
C VAL A 14 -6.56 -1.22 5.84
N THR A 15 -6.38 0.10 5.81
CA THR A 15 -6.75 1.00 6.92
C THR A 15 -8.27 0.99 7.19
N ASP A 16 -9.08 1.02 6.13
CA ASP A 16 -10.55 0.95 6.24
C ASP A 16 -11.01 -0.39 6.84
N LEU A 17 -10.36 -1.49 6.45
CA LEU A 17 -10.63 -2.81 7.02
C LEU A 17 -10.28 -2.85 8.52
N LEU A 18 -9.12 -2.33 8.93
CA LEU A 18 -8.74 -2.26 10.34
C LEU A 18 -9.75 -1.44 11.14
N THR A 19 -10.27 -0.35 10.58
CA THR A 19 -11.34 0.45 11.19
C THR A 19 -12.62 -0.36 11.41
N GLU A 20 -13.03 -1.18 10.44
CA GLU A 20 -14.21 -2.03 10.57
C GLU A 20 -14.01 -3.18 11.58
N LEU A 21 -12.79 -3.70 11.68
CA LEU A 21 -12.43 -4.71 12.67
C LEU A 21 -12.41 -4.14 14.09
N ASP A 22 -11.91 -2.93 14.28
CA ASP A 22 -11.94 -2.21 15.55
C ASP A 22 -13.38 -2.04 16.07
N ARG A 23 -14.31 -1.64 15.20
CA ARG A 23 -15.75 -1.52 15.54
C ARG A 23 -16.39 -2.82 16.00
N ARG A 24 -15.80 -3.96 15.64
CA ARG A 24 -16.26 -5.30 16.02
C ARG A 24 -15.52 -5.86 17.25
N GLY A 25 -14.65 -5.05 17.86
CA GLY A 25 -13.89 -5.40 19.07
C GLY A 25 -12.50 -5.97 18.83
N TYR A 26 -11.98 -5.91 17.61
CA TYR A 26 -10.62 -6.33 17.27
C TYR A 26 -9.67 -5.11 17.24
N SER A 27 -9.55 -4.43 18.38
CA SER A 27 -8.83 -3.16 18.51
C SER A 27 -7.33 -3.30 18.78
N ASP A 28 -6.89 -4.48 19.25
CA ASP A 28 -5.49 -4.76 19.54
C ASP A 28 -4.77 -5.24 18.27
N VAL A 29 -3.87 -4.42 17.76
CA VAL A 29 -3.19 -4.63 16.47
C VAL A 29 -1.69 -4.77 16.70
N GLU A 30 -1.14 -5.89 16.26
CA GLU A 30 0.29 -6.16 16.23
C GLU A 30 0.77 -6.30 14.77
N THR A 31 1.81 -5.56 14.40
CA THR A 31 2.45 -5.70 13.10
C THR A 31 3.53 -6.78 13.15
N VAL A 32 3.42 -7.78 12.27
CA VAL A 32 4.43 -8.84 12.11
C VAL A 32 5.14 -8.66 10.78
N THR A 33 6.42 -8.30 10.82
CA THR A 33 7.28 -8.22 9.63
C THR A 33 7.99 -9.54 9.41
N ALA A 34 7.68 -10.22 8.31
CA ALA A 34 8.32 -11.49 7.97
C ALA A 34 9.69 -11.29 7.28
N MET A 35 9.78 -10.34 6.35
CA MET A 35 11.00 -10.01 5.60
C MET A 35 10.95 -8.56 5.11
N GLU A 36 12.10 -7.89 5.12
CA GLU A 36 12.28 -6.56 4.54
C GLU A 36 12.55 -6.66 3.03
N GLU A 37 11.80 -5.92 2.22
CA GLU A 37 11.94 -5.90 0.76
C GLU A 37 12.30 -4.48 0.28
N HIS A 38 13.35 -4.37 -0.54
CA HIS A 38 13.77 -3.10 -1.13
C HIS A 38 13.78 -3.20 -2.65
N LEU A 39 12.72 -2.71 -3.30
CA LEU A 39 12.59 -2.70 -4.75
C LEU A 39 12.09 -1.34 -5.22
N LEU A 40 12.88 -0.67 -6.06
CA LEU A 40 12.55 0.63 -6.63
C LEU A 40 12.53 0.51 -8.15
N PHE A 41 11.39 0.84 -8.75
CA PHE A 41 11.26 0.94 -10.20
C PHE A 41 11.44 2.39 -10.64
N ALA A 42 12.39 2.61 -11.54
CA ALA A 42 12.55 3.91 -12.17
C ALA A 42 11.61 4.04 -13.36
N ILE A 43 10.98 5.23 -13.50
CA ILE A 43 10.20 5.54 -14.70
C ILE A 43 11.14 5.56 -15.91
N PRO A 44 10.81 4.88 -17.03
CA PRO A 44 11.57 4.95 -18.28
C PRO A 44 11.78 6.38 -18.79
N PRO A 45 12.93 6.72 -19.38
CA PRO A 45 13.22 8.07 -19.89
C PRO A 45 12.18 8.63 -20.86
N GLU A 46 11.54 7.76 -21.65
CA GLU A 46 10.53 8.12 -22.64
C GLU A 46 9.28 8.67 -21.95
N LEU A 47 8.77 7.95 -20.94
CA LEU A 47 7.59 8.35 -20.16
C LEU A 47 7.83 9.58 -19.28
N ARG A 48 9.09 9.85 -18.90
CA ARG A 48 9.44 11.09 -18.17
C ARG A 48 9.20 12.34 -19.02
N LYS A 49 9.35 12.26 -20.35
CA LYS A 49 9.11 13.40 -21.25
C LYS A 49 7.62 13.68 -21.36
N ASP A 50 6.82 12.63 -21.48
CA ASP A 50 5.36 12.73 -21.60
C ASP A 50 4.72 13.28 -20.32
N LEU A 51 5.16 12.82 -19.14
CA LEU A 51 4.69 13.36 -17.85
C LEU A 51 5.01 14.86 -17.68
N ARG A 52 6.18 15.31 -18.16
CA ARG A 52 6.55 16.73 -18.13
C ARG A 52 5.74 17.57 -19.12
N ALA A 53 5.31 16.98 -20.24
CA ALA A 53 4.47 17.65 -21.23
C ALA A 53 3.01 17.72 -20.77
N ALA A 54 2.50 16.68 -20.09
CA ALA A 54 1.13 16.62 -19.57
C ALA A 54 0.89 17.49 -18.32
N GLY A 55 1.94 17.87 -17.60
CA GLY A 55 1.89 18.79 -16.47
C GLY A 55 1.95 20.28 -16.83
N LYS A 56 1.87 20.64 -18.12
CA LYS A 56 1.78 22.01 -18.63
C LYS A 56 0.39 22.30 -19.19
#